data_AF-A0A7M3X4C9-F1
#
_entry.id   AF-A0A7M3X4C9-F1
#
_cell.length_a   1.000
_cell.length_b   1.000
_cell.length_c   1.000
_cell.angle_alpha   90.00
_cell.angle_beta   90.00
_cell.angle_gamma   90.00
#
_symmetry.space_group_name_H-M   'P 1'
#
loop_
_entity.id
_entity.type
_entity.pdbx_description
1 polymer ?
#
loop_
_entity_poly.entity_id
_entity_poly.type
_entity_poly.pdbx_seq_one_letter_code
_entity_poly.pdbx_strand_id
1 'polypeptide(L)'
;MADMFADEDSARFFQMMQMLQRSTLLQMGYLPDQSGTFHYNMGEAREGIEVLRMFQRKTEGNLSDQETQMLRAVISELQMQFTQAPQRRRQREEEQAQSEVIRETFSQPQDGPVEDLSTAVESEEE
;
A
#
# COMPACT_ATOMS: atom_id res chain seq x y z
N MET A 1 -20.54 3.30 -19.29
CA MET A 1 -19.42 2.47 -18.81
C MET A 1 -18.84 1.56 -19.90
N ALA A 2 -19.58 1.25 -20.98
CA ALA A 2 -19.12 0.46 -22.13
C ALA A 2 -18.19 1.21 -23.14
N ASP A 3 -17.87 2.48 -22.87
CA ASP A 3 -17.11 3.36 -23.79
C ASP A 3 -15.65 3.59 -23.32
N MET A 4 -15.18 2.78 -22.35
CA MET A 4 -13.81 2.86 -21.82
C MET A 4 -12.85 1.86 -22.47
N PHE A 5 -13.37 0.83 -23.14
CA PHE A 5 -12.56 -0.25 -23.73
C PHE A 5 -12.94 -0.40 -25.20
N ALA A 6 -11.94 -0.55 -26.06
CA ALA A 6 -12.14 -0.64 -27.50
C ALA A 6 -12.92 -1.90 -27.90
N ASP A 7 -12.74 -2.99 -27.17
CA ASP A 7 -13.38 -4.28 -27.39
C ASP A 7 -13.41 -5.14 -26.11
N GLU A 8 -13.96 -6.34 -26.22
CA GLU A 8 -14.05 -7.30 -25.11
C GLU A 8 -12.68 -7.80 -24.63
N ASP A 9 -11.72 -7.96 -25.55
CA ASP A 9 -10.37 -8.43 -25.21
C ASP A 9 -9.61 -7.36 -24.42
N SER A 10 -9.77 -6.09 -24.78
CA SER A 10 -9.27 -4.93 -24.05
C SER A 10 -9.79 -4.91 -22.61
N ALA A 11 -11.08 -5.20 -22.42
CA ALA A 11 -11.69 -5.26 -21.09
C ALA A 11 -11.14 -6.44 -20.26
N ARG A 12 -10.96 -7.61 -20.89
CA ARG A 12 -10.37 -8.80 -20.25
C ARG A 12 -8.90 -8.58 -19.88
N PHE A 13 -8.13 -7.92 -20.74
CA PHE A 13 -6.75 -7.54 -20.49
C PHE A 13 -6.65 -6.60 -19.27
N PHE A 14 -7.52 -5.58 -19.21
CA PHE A 14 -7.59 -4.69 -18.06
C PHE A 14 -7.95 -5.41 -16.76
N GLN A 15 -8.93 -6.31 -16.80
CA GLN A 15 -9.28 -7.12 -15.63
C GLN A 15 -8.09 -7.96 -15.14
N MET A 16 -7.34 -8.59 -16.06
CA MET A 16 -6.13 -9.35 -15.72
C MET A 16 -5.06 -8.47 -15.06
N MET A 17 -4.80 -7.28 -15.59
CA MET A 17 -3.87 -6.32 -14.98
C MET A 17 -4.30 -5.93 -13.56
N GLN A 18 -5.59 -5.65 -13.35
CA GLN A 18 -6.11 -5.30 -12.03
C GLN A 18 -6.03 -6.45 -11.03
N MET A 19 -6.25 -7.69 -11.46
CA MET A 19 -6.08 -8.87 -10.59
C MET A 19 -4.63 -8.97 -10.11
N LEU A 20 -3.66 -8.80 -11.01
CA LEU A 20 -2.24 -8.84 -10.67
C LEU A 20 -1.81 -7.65 -9.81
N GLN A 21 -2.34 -6.46 -10.07
CA GLN A 21 -2.13 -5.26 -9.24
C GLN A 21 -2.62 -5.51 -7.80
N ARG A 22 -3.85 -6.01 -7.63
CA ARG A 22 -4.41 -6.32 -6.30
C ARG A 22 -3.58 -7.37 -5.56
N SER A 23 -3.16 -8.43 -6.24
CA SER A 23 -2.27 -9.43 -5.65
C SER A 23 -0.95 -8.82 -5.19
N THR A 24 -0.38 -7.91 -5.98
CA THR A 24 0.88 -7.23 -5.62
C THR A 24 0.68 -6.30 -4.41
N LEU A 25 -0.44 -5.57 -4.37
CA LEU A 25 -0.81 -4.70 -3.25
C LEU A 25 -1.03 -5.45 -1.94
N LEU A 26 -1.66 -6.63 -2.00
CA LEU A 26 -1.87 -7.51 -0.85
C LEU A 26 -0.51 -7.90 -0.23
N GLN A 27 0.47 -8.21 -1.08
CA GLN A 27 1.81 -8.64 -0.67
C GLN A 27 2.64 -7.49 -0.09
N MET A 28 2.34 -6.25 -0.48
CA MET A 28 2.90 -5.03 0.11
C MET A 28 2.17 -4.58 1.39
N GLY A 29 1.12 -5.30 1.79
CA GLY A 29 0.32 -5.01 2.97
C GLY A 29 -0.66 -3.86 2.78
N TYR A 30 -0.89 -3.39 1.56
CA TYR A 30 -1.88 -2.33 1.33
C TYR A 30 -3.31 -2.84 1.50
N LEU A 31 -3.53 -4.12 1.23
CA LEU A 31 -4.81 -4.78 1.34
C LEU A 31 -4.72 -5.96 2.32
N PRO A 32 -5.76 -6.20 3.14
CA PRO A 32 -5.85 -7.44 3.91
C PRO A 32 -6.24 -8.60 3.00
N ASP A 33 -5.90 -9.81 3.41
CA ASP A 33 -6.44 -11.03 2.80
C ASP A 33 -7.88 -11.31 3.25
N GLN A 34 -8.44 -12.45 2.81
CA GLN A 34 -9.81 -12.85 3.18
C GLN A 34 -9.99 -13.15 4.67
N SER A 35 -8.91 -13.42 5.41
CA SER A 35 -8.92 -13.62 6.86
C SER A 35 -8.79 -12.29 7.63
N GLY A 36 -8.52 -11.19 6.93
CA GLY A 36 -8.22 -9.89 7.54
C GLY A 36 -6.74 -9.67 7.85
N THR A 37 -5.86 -10.59 7.46
CA THR A 37 -4.43 -10.53 7.76
C THR A 37 -3.69 -9.72 6.71
N PHE A 38 -2.80 -8.84 7.15
CA PHE A 38 -1.91 -8.08 6.27
C PHE A 38 -0.61 -8.84 6.01
N HIS A 39 -0.27 -9.00 4.73
CA HIS A 39 0.95 -9.67 4.30
C HIS A 39 2.02 -8.65 3.93
N TYR A 40 3.28 -8.88 4.29
CA TYR A 40 4.40 -7.99 3.97
C TYR A 40 5.54 -8.73 3.26
N ASN A 41 5.18 -9.49 2.23
CA ASN A 41 6.14 -10.21 1.40
C ASN A 41 6.62 -9.32 0.24
N MET A 42 7.64 -8.52 0.51
CA MET A 42 8.26 -7.64 -0.49
C MET A 42 8.94 -8.42 -1.63
N GLY A 43 9.35 -9.68 -1.40
CA GLY A 43 9.88 -10.54 -2.46
C GLY A 43 8.81 -10.85 -3.52
N GLU A 44 7.65 -11.34 -3.09
CA GLU A 44 6.52 -11.62 -3.98
C GLU A 44 5.96 -10.34 -4.62
N ALA A 45 5.89 -9.23 -3.88
CA ALA A 45 5.47 -7.95 -4.44
C ALA A 45 6.40 -7.50 -5.59
N ARG A 46 7.72 -7.68 -5.42
CA ARG A 46 8.67 -7.38 -6.48
C ARG A 46 8.43 -8.26 -7.72
N GLU A 47 8.25 -9.56 -7.53
CA GLU A 47 7.97 -10.47 -8.64
C GLU A 47 6.66 -10.10 -9.37
N GLY A 48 5.62 -9.67 -8.65
CA GLY A 48 4.39 -9.15 -9.26
C GLY A 48 4.64 -7.97 -10.21
N ILE A 49 5.49 -7.02 -9.79
CA ILE A 49 5.93 -5.90 -10.64
C ILE A 49 6.75 -6.41 -11.83
N GLU A 50 7.66 -7.35 -11.63
CA GLU A 50 8.46 -7.92 -12.72
C GLU A 50 7.60 -8.61 -13.79
N VAL A 51 6.54 -9.33 -13.38
CA VAL A 51 5.59 -9.97 -14.30
C VAL A 51 4.85 -8.92 -15.13
N LEU A 52 4.39 -7.82 -14.52
CA LEU A 52 3.75 -6.73 -15.28
C LEU A 52 4.73 -6.06 -16.26
N ARG A 53 5.99 -5.84 -15.85
CA ARG A 53 7.04 -5.34 -16.75
C ARG A 53 7.38 -6.32 -17.87
N MET A 54 7.33 -7.62 -17.58
CA MET A 54 7.49 -8.67 -18.58
C MET A 54 6.36 -8.60 -19.60
N PHE A 55 5.11 -8.46 -19.16
CA PHE A 55 3.98 -8.27 -20.08
C PHE A 55 4.20 -7.06 -20.97
N GLN A 56 4.55 -5.90 -20.40
CA GLN A 56 4.84 -4.70 -21.18
C GLN A 56 5.83 -4.93 -22.32
N ARG A 57 6.92 -5.68 -22.05
CA ARG A 57 7.92 -6.03 -23.08
C ARG A 57 7.42 -7.06 -24.07
N LYS A 58 6.68 -8.07 -23.61
CA LYS A 58 6.22 -9.18 -24.46
C LYS A 58 5.02 -8.84 -25.32
N THR A 59 4.24 -7.83 -24.93
CA THR A 59 3.06 -7.36 -25.67
C THR A 59 3.33 -6.08 -26.45
N GLU A 60 4.59 -5.63 -26.54
CA GLU A 60 4.98 -4.47 -27.35
C GLU A 60 4.53 -4.65 -28.81
N GLY A 61 3.89 -3.62 -29.37
CA GLY A 61 3.32 -3.64 -30.72
C GLY A 61 1.98 -4.39 -30.86
N ASN A 62 1.50 -5.06 -29.81
CA ASN A 62 0.19 -5.75 -29.79
C ASN A 62 -0.87 -5.02 -28.96
N LEU A 63 -0.47 -3.98 -28.21
CA LEU A 63 -1.38 -3.17 -27.41
C LEU A 63 -1.76 -1.89 -28.17
N SER A 64 -3.00 -1.46 -28.00
CA SER A 64 -3.41 -0.09 -28.33
C SER A 64 -2.67 0.94 -27.48
N ASP A 65 -2.70 2.20 -27.91
CA ASP A 65 -2.10 3.31 -27.15
C ASP A 65 -2.70 3.41 -25.74
N GLN A 66 -4.01 3.19 -25.63
CA GLN A 66 -4.73 3.24 -24.37
C GLN A 66 -4.29 2.11 -23.43
N GLU A 67 -4.23 0.87 -23.91
CA GLU A 67 -3.76 -0.28 -23.12
C GLU A 67 -2.31 -0.12 -22.68
N THR A 68 -1.46 0.39 -23.57
CA THR A 68 -0.07 0.71 -23.27
C THR A 68 0.03 1.73 -22.14
N GLN A 69 -0.78 2.79 -22.19
CA GLN A 69 -0.80 3.83 -21.16
C GLN A 69 -1.32 3.29 -19.82
N MET A 70 -2.38 2.48 -19.85
CA MET A 70 -2.93 1.84 -18.64
C MET A 70 -1.89 0.93 -17.98
N LEU A 71 -1.23 0.06 -18.74
CA LEU A 71 -0.21 -0.84 -18.21
C LEU A 71 0.97 -0.06 -17.60
N ARG A 72 1.44 1.00 -18.27
CA ARG A 72 2.48 1.90 -17.74
C ARG A 72 2.06 2.57 -16.44
N ALA A 73 0.82 3.03 -16.36
CA ALA A 73 0.29 3.67 -15.16
C ALA A 73 0.27 2.68 -13.97
N VAL A 74 -0.25 1.47 -14.17
CA VAL A 74 -0.30 0.43 -13.14
C VAL A 74 1.11 0.05 -12.67
N ILE A 75 2.06 -0.15 -13.59
CA ILE A 75 3.45 -0.46 -13.23
C ILE A 75 4.05 0.68 -12.39
N SER A 76 3.89 1.92 -12.83
CA SER A 76 4.47 3.09 -12.14
C SER A 76 3.89 3.26 -10.75
N GLU A 77 2.57 3.10 -10.60
CA GLU A 77 1.88 3.16 -9.32
C GLU A 77 2.41 2.09 -8.35
N LEU A 78 2.50 0.84 -8.80
CA LEU A 78 3.02 -0.26 -7.99
C LEU A 78 4.46 -0.04 -7.57
N GLN A 79 5.31 0.50 -8.45
CA GLN A 79 6.70 0.82 -8.11
C GLN A 79 6.81 1.91 -7.04
N MET A 80 5.97 2.94 -7.10
CA MET A 80 5.90 3.96 -6.06
C MET A 80 5.43 3.36 -4.73
N GLN A 81 4.34 2.58 -4.76
CA GLN A 81 3.81 1.89 -3.59
C GLN A 81 4.83 0.93 -2.98
N PHE A 82 5.57 0.19 -3.79
CA PHE A 82 6.64 -0.71 -3.35
C PHE A 82 7.74 0.04 -2.60
N THR A 83 8.13 1.21 -3.10
CA THR A 83 9.15 2.05 -2.45
C THR A 83 8.64 2.62 -1.11
N GLN A 84 7.35 2.93 -1.03
CA GLN A 84 6.72 3.50 0.17
C GLN A 84 6.32 2.43 1.21
N ALA A 85 6.12 1.18 0.80
CA ALA A 85 5.62 0.11 1.66
C ALA A 85 6.40 -0.09 2.97
N PRO A 86 7.76 -0.05 2.99
CA PRO A 86 8.50 -0.22 4.25
C PRO A 86 8.28 0.92 5.26
N GLN A 87 8.12 2.16 4.77
CA GLN A 87 7.81 3.30 5.64
C GLN A 87 6.38 3.18 6.18
N ARG A 88 5.43 2.83 5.32
CA ARG A 88 4.03 2.63 5.70
C ARG A 88 3.85 1.51 6.72
N ARG A 89 4.62 0.43 6.62
CA ARG A 89 4.63 -0.67 7.59
C ARG A 89 5.02 -0.16 8.98
N ARG A 90 6.12 0.60 9.09
CA ARG A 90 6.58 1.19 10.35
C ARG A 90 5.53 2.09 10.98
N GLN A 91 4.91 2.97 10.19
CA GLN A 91 3.84 3.85 10.66
C GLN A 91 2.66 3.06 11.25
N ARG A 92 2.23 1.97 10.61
CA ARG A 92 1.16 1.14 11.16
C ARG A 92 1.56 0.39 12.42
N GLU A 93 2.79 -0.11 12.51
CA GLU A 93 3.30 -0.75 13.73
C GLU A 93 3.34 0.27 14.89
N GLU A 94 3.74 1.52 14.64
CA GLU A 94 3.73 2.62 15.61
C GLU A 94 2.30 2.99 16.05
N GLU A 95 1.35 3.14 15.13
CA GLU A 95 -0.05 3.41 15.42
C GLU A 95 -0.70 2.30 16.28
N GLN A 96 -0.35 1.04 15.99
CA GLN A 96 -0.81 -0.11 16.76
C GLN A 96 -0.26 -0.08 18.19
N ALA A 97 1.06 0.15 18.35
CA ALA A 97 1.69 0.26 19.66
C ALA A 97 1.10 1.42 20.49
N GLN A 98 0.89 2.59 19.88
CA GLN A 98 0.24 3.72 20.55
C GLN A 98 -1.19 3.40 21.00
N SER A 99 -1.95 2.69 20.16
CA SER A 99 -3.32 2.28 20.48
C SER A 99 -3.37 1.27 21.65
N GLU A 100 -2.40 0.36 21.72
CA GLU A 100 -2.25 -0.58 22.84
C GLU A 100 -1.92 0.15 24.14
N VAL A 101 -0.97 1.10 24.12
CA VAL A 101 -0.60 1.92 25.28
C VAL A 101 -1.80 2.75 25.80
N ILE A 102 -2.59 3.34 24.90
CA ILE A 102 -3.81 4.07 25.28
C ILE A 102 -4.80 3.12 25.97
N ARG A 103 -5.03 1.93 25.40
CA ARG A 103 -5.94 0.93 25.96
C ARG A 103 -5.47 0.45 27.36
N GLU A 104 -4.18 0.22 27.53
CA GLU A 104 -3.58 -0.15 28.82
C GLU A 104 -3.80 0.96 29.84
N THR A 105 -3.54 2.22 29.48
CA THR A 105 -3.76 3.40 30.33
C THR A 105 -5.21 3.51 30.83
N PHE A 106 -6.20 3.21 29.97
CA PHE A 106 -7.62 3.18 30.39
C PHE A 106 -7.97 1.99 31.30
N SER A 107 -7.30 0.86 31.14
CA SER A 107 -7.55 -0.35 31.94
C SER A 107 -6.81 -0.37 33.30
N GLN A 108 -5.66 0.30 33.37
CA GLN A 108 -4.79 0.39 34.55
C GLN A 108 -4.29 1.84 34.70
N PRO A 109 -5.15 2.76 35.21
CA PRO A 109 -4.82 4.19 35.29
C PRO A 109 -3.65 4.53 36.23
N GLN A 110 -3.11 3.55 36.97
CA GLN A 110 -2.01 3.70 37.92
C GLN A 110 -0.63 3.51 37.28
N ASP A 111 -0.56 2.85 36.11
CA ASP A 111 0.69 2.54 35.38
C ASP A 111 0.85 3.40 34.10
N GLY A 112 -0.05 4.36 33.86
CA GLY A 112 0.04 5.27 32.73
C GLY A 112 1.24 6.22 32.84
N PRO A 113 1.86 6.62 31.71
CA PRO A 113 2.94 7.61 31.73
C PRO A 113 2.42 8.90 32.39
N VAL A 114 3.01 9.27 33.53
CA VAL A 114 2.72 10.54 34.19
C VAL A 114 3.29 11.66 33.33
N GLU A 115 2.41 12.49 32.77
CA GLU A 115 2.81 13.72 32.11
C GLU A 115 3.33 14.68 33.19
N ASP A 116 4.65 14.83 33.27
CA ASP A 116 5.27 15.73 34.23
C ASP A 116 5.07 17.19 33.80
N LEU A 117 3.97 17.78 34.28
CA LEU A 117 3.63 19.19 34.07
C LEU A 117 4.54 20.14 34.86
N SER A 118 5.51 19.64 35.63
CA SER A 118 6.41 20.49 36.44
C SER A 118 7.53 21.15 35.65
N THR A 119 7.76 20.74 34.39
CA THR A 119 8.65 21.46 33.46
C THR A 119 7.87 22.32 32.47
N ALA A 120 6.75 22.91 32.90
CA ALA A 120 6.27 24.13 32.27
C ALA A 120 7.43 25.15 32.34
N VAL A 121 7.99 25.42 31.17
CA VAL A 121 9.15 26.26 30.96
C VAL A 121 8.89 27.64 31.59
N GLU A 122 9.42 27.85 32.79
CA GLU A 122 9.75 29.19 33.29
C GLU A 122 10.90 29.72 32.43
N SER A 123 10.56 30.42 31.36
CA SER A 123 11.40 31.46 30.74
C SER A 123 10.45 32.38 29.99
N GLU A 124 9.79 33.25 30.74
CA GLU A 124 10.16 34.66 30.90
C GLU A 124 9.73 35.48 29.68
N GLU A 125 8.71 36.30 29.96
CA GLU A 125 8.42 37.56 29.31
C GLU A 125 9.71 38.36 29.06
N GLU A 126 9.98 38.77 27.82
CA GLU A 126 10.41 40.13 27.41
C GLU A 126 10.39 40.29 25.88
#